data_AF-A0A932KUE8-F1
#
_entry.id   AF-A0A932KUE8-F1
#
_cell.length_a   1.000
_cell.length_b   1.000
_cell.length_c   1.000
_cell.angle_alpha   90.00
_cell.angle_beta   90.00
_cell.angle_gamma   90.00
#
_symmetry.space_group_name_H-M   'P 1'
#
loop_
_entity.id
_entity.type
_entity.pdbx_description
1 polymer ?
#
loop_
_entity_poly.entity_id
_entity_poly.type
_entity_poly.pdbx_seq_one_letter_code
_entity_poly.pdbx_strand_id
1 'polypeptide(L)' 'VKLEVEGDTLTVHGNGKPPTGGAKITTAMDHRIAMSFLVMGCGSAEPIGVDDASFINTSFPGFVELMNGLGAKIGG' A
#
# COMPACT_ATOMS: atom_id res chain seq x y z
N VAL A 1 8.39 2.66 13.67
CA VAL A 1 9.24 2.84 12.47
C VAL A 1 9.88 4.22 12.57
N LYS A 2 11.12 4.40 12.12
CA LYS A 2 11.76 5.73 12.00
C LYS A 2 12.01 6.00 10.52
N LEU A 3 11.78 7.24 10.08
CA LEU A 3 11.99 7.68 8.71
C LEU A 3 12.99 8.83 8.73
N GLU A 4 13.95 8.81 7.82
CA GLU A 4 14.90 9.90 7.60
C GLU A 4 14.91 10.24 6.12
N VAL A 5 14.87 11.55 5.80
CA VAL A 5 14.95 12.06 4.43
C VAL A 5 16.15 12.99 4.35
N GLU A 6 17.08 12.68 3.46
CA GLU A 6 18.29 13.48 3.21
C GLU A 6 18.50 13.61 1.69
N GLY A 7 18.32 14.81 1.16
CA GLY A 7 18.34 15.06 -0.29
C GLY A 7 17.33 14.18 -1.02
N ASP A 8 17.84 13.37 -1.96
CA ASP A 8 17.05 12.43 -2.77
C ASP A 8 16.91 11.04 -2.13
N THR A 9 17.30 10.88 -0.86
CA THR A 9 17.31 9.58 -0.16
C THR A 9 16.20 9.53 0.90
N LEU A 10 15.43 8.43 0.89
CA LEU A 10 14.53 8.04 1.98
C LEU A 10 15.09 6.79 2.67
N THR A 11 15.45 6.91 3.94
CA THR A 11 15.86 5.79 4.80
C THR A 11 14.70 5.35 5.67
N VAL A 12 14.33 4.07 5.60
CA VAL A 12 13.25 3.47 6.39
C VAL A 12 13.84 2.49 7.40
N HIS A 13 13.72 2.80 8.69
CA HIS A 13 14.17 1.92 9.77
C HIS A 13 13.00 1.08 10.30
N GLY A 14 12.96 -0.18 9.88
CA GLY A 14 12.06 -1.18 10.42
C GLY A 14 12.27 -1.39 11.94
N ASN A 15 11.19 -1.71 12.65
CA ASN A 15 11.22 -1.98 14.10
C ASN A 15 10.87 -3.45 14.42
N GLY A 16 10.86 -4.34 13.41
CA GLY A 16 10.55 -5.76 13.55
C GLY A 16 9.09 -6.06 13.90
N LYS A 17 8.20 -5.06 13.87
CA LYS A 17 6.76 -5.22 14.14
C LYS A 17 5.97 -5.00 12.85
N PRO A 18 4.78 -5.63 12.71
CA PRO A 18 3.84 -5.29 11.66
C PRO A 18 3.56 -3.77 11.62
N PRO A 19 3.39 -3.17 10.43
CA PRO A 19 2.88 -1.80 10.32
C PRO A 19 1.55 -1.68 11.08
N THR A 20 1.33 -0.56 11.77
CA THR A 20 0.08 -0.35 12.49
C THR A 20 -1.12 -0.41 11.55
N GLY A 21 -1.03 0.22 10.38
CA GLY A 21 -2.16 0.36 9.45
C GLY A 21 -3.14 1.43 9.89
N GLY A 22 -4.42 1.30 9.50
CA GLY A 22 -5.51 2.18 9.91
C GLY A 22 -5.55 3.53 9.18
N ALA A 23 -4.78 3.66 8.10
CA ALA A 23 -4.63 4.90 7.35
C ALA A 23 -5.39 4.83 6.02
N LYS A 24 -5.92 5.99 5.59
CA LYS A 24 -6.36 6.21 4.21
C LYS A 24 -5.29 7.03 3.49
N ILE A 25 -4.68 6.47 2.46
CA ILE A 25 -3.55 7.04 1.75
C ILE A 25 -4.01 7.82 0.52
N THR A 26 -3.51 9.04 0.37
CA THR A 26 -3.64 9.83 -0.87
C THR A 26 -2.65 9.31 -1.90
N THR A 27 -3.16 8.78 -3.02
CA THR A 27 -2.33 8.13 -4.06
C THR A 27 -1.73 9.12 -5.05
N ALA A 28 -2.25 10.35 -5.10
CA ALA A 28 -1.87 11.37 -6.09
C ALA A 28 -1.92 10.85 -7.53
N MET A 29 -2.91 9.99 -7.85
CA MET A 29 -3.10 9.35 -9.16
C MET A 29 -1.94 8.43 -9.60
N ASP A 30 -1.06 8.00 -8.69
CA ASP A 30 0.00 7.03 -8.99
C ASP A 30 -0.45 5.61 -8.61
N HIS A 31 -0.60 4.76 -9.63
CA HIS A 31 -0.98 3.35 -9.48
C HIS A 31 0.02 2.55 -8.62
N ARG A 32 1.30 2.91 -8.62
CA ARG A 32 2.33 2.24 -7.81
C ARG A 32 2.21 2.62 -6.36
N ILE A 33 1.88 3.88 -6.05
CA ILE A 33 1.56 4.29 -4.68
C ILE A 33 0.34 3.50 -4.19
N ALA A 34 -0.72 3.45 -5.00
CA ALA A 34 -1.92 2.68 -4.66
C ALA A 34 -1.61 1.19 -4.39
N MET A 35 -0.97 0.50 -5.34
CA MET A 35 -0.61 -0.92 -5.18
C MET A 35 0.33 -1.18 -4.01
N SER A 36 1.34 -0.33 -3.79
CA SER A 36 2.32 -0.53 -2.72
C SER A 36 1.67 -0.48 -1.34
N PHE A 37 0.73 0.44 -1.12
CA PHE A 37 0.02 0.53 0.15
C PHE A 37 -1.04 -0.57 0.32
N LEU A 38 -1.65 -1.06 -0.76
CA LEU A 38 -2.51 -2.25 -0.70
C LEU A 38 -1.71 -3.51 -0.33
N VAL A 39 -0.49 -3.68 -0.87
CA VAL A 39 0.43 -4.75 -0.48
C VAL A 39 0.83 -4.61 1.00
N MET A 40 1.14 -3.38 1.46
CA MET A 40 1.44 -3.12 2.88
C MET A 40 0.27 -3.52 3.78
N GLY A 41 -0.97 -3.32 3.34
CA GLY A 41 -2.19 -3.70 4.05
C GLY A 41 -2.32 -5.19 4.33
N CYS A 42 -1.65 -6.05 3.55
CA CYS A 42 -1.67 -7.50 3.79
C CYS A 42 -0.86 -7.92 5.03
N GLY A 43 0.08 -7.07 5.47
CA GLY A 43 0.95 -7.34 6.62
C GLY A 43 0.73 -6.38 7.79
N SER A 44 -0.24 -5.47 7.72
CA SER A 44 -0.53 -4.50 8.78
C SER A 44 -1.50 -5.06 9.83
N ALA A 45 -1.45 -4.49 11.03
CA ALA A 45 -2.35 -4.87 12.11
C ALA A 45 -3.80 -4.40 11.86
N GLU A 46 -3.95 -3.18 11.34
CA GLU A 46 -5.21 -2.58 10.92
C GLU A 46 -5.25 -2.46 9.38
N PRO A 47 -6.44 -2.46 8.74
CA PRO A 47 -6.54 -2.28 7.29
C PRO A 47 -5.94 -0.97 6.79
N ILE A 48 -5.43 -0.96 5.57
CA ILE A 48 -4.98 0.26 4.87
C ILE A 48 -5.92 0.51 3.70
N GLY A 49 -6.42 1.74 3.61
CA GLY A 49 -7.22 2.22 2.48
C GLY A 49 -6.43 3.15 1.57
N VAL A 50 -6.85 3.25 0.33
CA VAL A 50 -6.38 4.26 -0.63
C VAL A 50 -7.56 5.13 -1.07
N ASP A 51 -7.31 6.36 -1.52
CA ASP A 51 -8.36 7.27 -1.98
C ASP A 51 -8.93 6.94 -3.35
N ASP A 52 -8.07 6.51 -4.29
CA ASP A 52 -8.46 6.13 -5.65
C ASP A 52 -7.63 4.92 -6.14
N ALA A 53 -8.32 3.80 -6.37
CA ALA A 53 -7.73 2.59 -6.92
C ALA A 53 -7.99 2.43 -8.44
N SER A 54 -8.72 3.36 -9.08
CA SER A 54 -9.10 3.25 -10.50
C SER A 54 -7.89 3.22 -11.43
N PHE A 55 -6.83 3.96 -11.08
CA PHE A 55 -5.57 4.00 -11.82
C PHE A 55 -4.79 2.68 -11.78
N ILE A 56 -5.09 1.77 -10.85
CA ILE A 56 -4.45 0.45 -10.85
C ILE A 56 -4.81 -0.30 -12.14
N ASN A 57 -6.08 -0.27 -12.54
CA ASN A 57 -6.55 -1.03 -13.71
C ASN A 57 -6.00 -0.52 -15.05
N THR A 58 -5.47 0.71 -15.14
CA THR A 58 -4.83 1.18 -16.37
C THR A 58 -3.44 0.57 -16.57
N SER A 59 -2.76 0.21 -15.48
CA SER A 59 -1.38 -0.29 -15.50
C SER A 59 -1.29 -1.79 -15.22
N PHE A 60 -2.10 -2.29 -14.29
CA PHE A 60 -2.20 -3.70 -13.95
C PHE A 60 -3.67 -4.12 -13.81
N PRO A 61 -4.38 -4.33 -14.93
CA PRO A 61 -5.73 -4.89 -14.91
C PRO A 61 -5.75 -6.23 -14.16
N GLY A 62 -6.72 -6.41 -13.26
CA GLY A 62 -6.88 -7.66 -12.50
C GLY A 62 -5.99 -7.79 -11.26
N PHE A 63 -5.24 -6.73 -10.88
CA PHE A 63 -4.41 -6.73 -9.68
C PHE A 63 -5.18 -7.17 -8.42
N VAL A 64 -6.38 -6.61 -8.18
CA VAL A 64 -7.19 -6.94 -7.00
C VAL A 64 -7.63 -8.40 -7.02
N GLU A 65 -8.05 -8.91 -8.18
CA GLU A 65 -8.46 -10.30 -8.34
C GLU A 65 -7.29 -11.26 -8.07
N LEU A 66 -6.13 -10.99 -8.66
CA LEU A 66 -4.91 -11.75 -8.43
C LEU A 66 -4.53 -11.78 -6.95
N MET A 67 -4.46 -10.61 -6.31
CA MET A 67 -4.06 -10.50 -4.91
C MET A 67 -5.04 -11.22 -3.99
N ASN A 68 -6.34 -11.09 -4.25
CA ASN A 68 -7.36 -11.82 -3.49
C ASN A 68 -7.28 -13.34 -3.72
N GLY A 69 -6.95 -13.77 -4.93
CA GLY A 69 -6.67 -15.18 -5.24
C GLY A 69 -5.45 -15.74 -4.49
N LEU A 70 -4.51 -14.88 -4.10
CA LEU A 70 -3.34 -15.21 -3.27
C LEU A 70 -3.62 -15.09 -1.76
N GLY A 71 -4.84 -14.74 -1.36
CA GLY A 71 -5.26 -14.65 0.04
C GLY A 71 -5.25 -13.23 0.64
N ALA A 72 -5.00 -12.20 -0.17
CA ALA A 72 -5.25 -10.83 0.26
C ALA A 72 -6.76 -10.59 0.48
N LYS A 73 -7.08 -9.55 1.25
CA LYS A 73 -8.46 -9.11 1.52
C LYS A 73 -8.64 -7.68 1.04
N ILE A 74 -8.51 -7.47 -0.27
CA ILE A 74 -8.65 -6.17 -0.91
C ILE A 74 -10.09 -6.04 -1.41
N GLY A 75 -10.82 -5.09 -0.84
CA GLY A 75 -12.21 -4.78 -1.17
C GLY A 75 -12.58 -3.38 -0.65
N GLY A 76 -13.75 -2.89 -1.06
CA GLY A 76 -14.32 -1.60 -0.63
C GLY A 76 -15.69 -1.79 0.00
#